data_AF-A0A2X0XXV6-F1
#
_entry.id   AF-A0A2X0XXV6-F1
#
_cell.length_a   1.000
_cell.length_b   1.000
_cell.length_c   1.000
_cell.angle_alpha   90.00
_cell.angle_beta   90.00
_cell.angle_gamma   90.00
#
_symmetry.space_group_name_H-M   'P 1'
#
loop_
_entity.id
_entity.type
_entity.pdbx_description
1 polymer ?
#
loop_
_entity_poly.entity_id
_entity_poly.type
_entity_poly.pdbx_seq_one_letter_code
_entity_poly.pdbx_strand_id
1 'polypeptide(L)'
;MLLDCDEQLFMAYKQKSKKGAENILATWLEAESNLQEDPKILGTSLSPNLFLVNEETAKNIAFSTARKYWGHVSTEMQIYFDKYGLDSKFVNERLSAFFYTQKGKDTFFEQLFAQHTIDLERLIWLVFGKRMQIAMPVNELQSIILYKFQDEYLVHMMYKEHASFWHWLFTKKVYSLLIHKPLEQFTFLYEIMGHFEHSVRENCEHVDNFVNNYKAILDKCITHVDKHNASCLAKKQLRLYQIVTHYCLSEGDFNSVKAFITSFEAEWRYSMYALSEKEKVLIAYILFHIANREQQSEKVIHYGEYLLEDERINNYAIEILLEYKELLPNRKPTPPAIIKNYQLNYLENLYAILLEHYVKMARYEDGLLLLKEHVLASNKKINSSLVQKNFSSEQLIAIEAYVQQDIALHVNNSLQHIGLSVEEWRRNYRQPNAPYYVVAQSASLHMLNILRVLFVTEQYELFEKLMEIYKKYLLIDDHFENLRMFISAYV
;
A
#
# COMPACT_ATOMS: atom_id res chain seq x y z
N MET A 1 15.70 28.33 0.44
CA MET A 1 15.02 29.62 0.69
C MET A 1 13.61 29.24 1.09
N LEU A 2 13.16 29.66 2.28
CA LEU A 2 11.79 29.38 2.72
C LEU A 2 10.86 30.47 2.16
N LEU A 3 9.56 30.19 2.13
CA LEU A 3 8.55 31.23 1.96
C LEU A 3 8.50 32.09 3.23
N ASP A 4 8.21 33.38 3.09
CA ASP A 4 8.16 34.31 4.23
C ASP A 4 7.18 33.85 5.31
N CYS A 5 6.04 33.25 4.91
CA CYS A 5 5.08 32.69 5.84
C CYS A 5 5.64 31.50 6.63
N ASP A 6 6.40 30.62 5.96
CA ASP A 6 6.98 29.42 6.56
C ASP A 6 8.06 29.80 7.58
N GLU A 7 8.88 30.80 7.25
CA GLU A 7 9.91 31.32 8.16
C GLU A 7 9.29 31.98 9.41
N GLN A 8 8.26 32.81 9.23
CA GLN A 8 7.55 33.45 10.36
C GLN A 8 6.89 32.41 11.28
N LEU A 9 6.21 31.41 10.70
CA LEU A 9 5.61 30.32 11.46
C LEU A 9 6.67 29.48 12.18
N PHE A 10 7.81 29.21 11.53
CA PHE A 10 8.91 28.47 12.12
C PHE A 10 9.53 29.22 13.31
N MET A 11 9.76 30.53 13.17
CA MET A 11 10.29 31.35 14.26
C MET A 11 9.35 31.39 15.47
N ALA A 12 8.04 31.51 15.24
CA ALA A 12 7.05 31.45 16.30
C ALA A 12 6.95 30.07 16.96
N TYR A 13 7.06 29.01 16.15
CA TYR A 13 7.12 27.64 16.65
C TYR A 13 8.35 27.41 17.53
N LYS A 14 9.52 27.93 17.13
CA LYS A 14 10.75 27.80 17.92
C LYS A 14 10.65 28.51 19.28
N GLN A 15 9.91 29.62 19.35
CA GLN A 15 9.75 30.40 20.58
C GLN A 15 8.64 29.87 21.51
N LYS A 16 7.50 29.44 20.97
CA LYS A 16 6.28 29.13 21.74
C LYS A 16 5.59 27.83 21.29
N SER A 17 6.30 26.96 20.59
CA SER A 17 5.81 25.68 20.05
C SER A 17 4.58 25.85 19.14
N LYS A 18 3.76 24.81 18.97
CA LYS A 18 2.52 24.85 18.16
C LYS A 18 1.62 26.03 18.52
N LYS A 19 1.48 26.37 19.80
CA LYS A 19 0.66 27.50 20.28
C LYS A 19 1.14 28.84 19.72
N GLY A 20 2.46 29.03 19.60
CA GLY A 20 3.04 30.23 18.99
C GLY A 20 2.63 30.40 17.54
N ALA A 21 2.73 29.32 16.76
CA ALA A 21 2.35 29.33 15.34
C ALA A 21 0.83 29.53 15.14
N GLU A 22 -0.02 28.88 15.94
CA GLU A 22 -1.48 29.07 15.90
C GLU A 22 -1.89 30.52 16.21
N ASN A 23 -1.22 31.21 17.13
CA ASN A 23 -1.49 32.62 17.43
C ASN A 23 -1.17 33.54 16.24
N ILE A 24 -0.09 33.24 15.49
CA ILE A 24 0.21 33.98 14.26
C ILE A 24 -0.88 33.74 13.22
N LEU A 25 -1.29 32.47 13.02
CA LEU A 25 -2.36 32.14 12.10
C LEU A 25 -3.66 32.86 12.45
N ALA A 26 -4.04 32.92 13.73
CA ALA A 26 -5.21 33.65 14.19
C ALA A 26 -5.14 35.14 13.86
N THR A 27 -3.99 35.77 14.13
CA THR A 27 -3.75 37.19 13.79
C THR A 27 -3.86 37.45 12.27
N TRP A 28 -3.32 36.54 11.44
CA TRP A 28 -3.43 36.67 9.99
C TRP A 28 -4.86 36.48 9.49
N LEU A 29 -5.60 35.51 10.05
CA LEU A 29 -6.98 35.26 9.67
C LEU A 29 -7.90 36.44 10.06
N GLU A 30 -7.70 37.05 11.23
CA GLU A 30 -8.42 38.26 11.64
C GLU A 30 -8.20 39.46 10.69
N ALA A 31 -7.06 39.51 10.02
CA ALA A 31 -6.75 40.54 9.04
C ALA A 31 -7.38 40.28 7.65
N GLU A 32 -7.89 39.08 7.39
CA GLU A 32 -8.50 38.69 6.12
C GLU A 32 -10.04 38.71 6.21
N SER A 33 -10.69 39.64 5.51
CA SER A 33 -12.14 39.89 5.59
C SER A 33 -13.03 39.01 4.71
N ASN A 34 -12.44 38.13 3.89
CA ASN A 34 -13.13 37.50 2.74
C ASN A 34 -13.01 35.96 2.66
N LEU A 35 -12.52 35.27 3.70
CA LEU A 35 -12.45 33.81 3.68
C LEU A 35 -13.78 33.16 4.08
N GLN A 36 -14.07 32.01 3.47
CA GLN A 36 -15.16 31.10 3.85
C GLN A 36 -15.06 30.74 5.34
N GLU A 37 -16.18 30.41 5.99
CA GLU A 37 -16.18 29.98 7.41
C GLU A 37 -15.18 28.83 7.63
N ASP A 38 -14.11 29.10 8.37
CA ASP A 38 -13.13 28.08 8.77
C ASP A 38 -13.78 27.14 9.80
N PRO A 39 -13.94 25.85 9.49
CA PRO A 39 -14.56 24.90 10.42
C PRO A 39 -13.65 24.56 11.61
N LYS A 40 -12.42 25.07 11.65
CA LYS A 40 -11.42 24.90 12.71
C LYS A 40 -11.16 23.45 13.09
N ILE A 41 -11.27 22.53 12.13
CA ILE A 41 -11.12 21.08 12.33
C ILE A 41 -9.70 20.77 12.83
N LEU A 42 -8.70 21.44 12.25
CA LEU A 42 -7.30 21.31 12.61
C LEU A 42 -6.75 22.58 13.27
N GLY A 43 -7.60 23.38 13.94
CA GLY A 43 -7.24 24.73 14.40
C GLY A 43 -7.34 25.76 13.28
N THR A 44 -6.68 26.91 13.44
CA THR A 44 -6.78 28.01 12.47
C THR A 44 -6.15 27.61 11.14
N SER A 45 -6.87 27.82 10.04
CA SER A 45 -6.37 27.63 8.68
C SER A 45 -5.35 28.69 8.27
N LEU A 46 -4.52 28.36 7.29
CA LEU A 46 -3.54 29.25 6.67
C LEU A 46 -4.07 29.66 5.30
N SER A 47 -4.14 30.97 5.03
CA SER A 47 -4.56 31.50 3.73
C SER A 47 -3.74 30.91 2.58
N PRO A 48 -4.36 30.28 1.56
CA PRO A 48 -3.66 29.74 0.40
C PRO A 48 -2.79 30.77 -0.33
N ASN A 49 -3.20 32.04 -0.32
CA ASN A 49 -2.48 33.14 -0.99
C ASN A 49 -1.09 33.40 -0.38
N LEU A 50 -0.84 32.93 0.85
CA LEU A 50 0.46 33.11 1.52
C LEU A 50 1.50 32.05 1.12
N PHE A 51 1.07 30.89 0.61
CA PHE A 51 1.97 29.78 0.34
C PHE A 51 1.85 29.16 -1.06
N LEU A 52 0.79 29.45 -1.80
CA LEU A 52 0.69 29.11 -3.21
C LEU A 52 1.49 30.13 -4.02
N VAL A 53 2.29 29.64 -4.95
CA VAL A 53 3.16 30.47 -5.79
C VAL A 53 3.03 30.08 -7.26
N ASN A 54 3.39 30.99 -8.17
CA ASN A 54 3.44 30.66 -9.59
C ASN A 54 4.59 29.67 -9.91
N GLU A 55 4.55 29.11 -11.13
CA GLU A 55 5.51 28.10 -11.58
C GLU A 55 6.98 28.54 -11.47
N GLU A 56 7.32 29.76 -11.91
CA GLU A 56 8.70 30.23 -11.90
C GLU A 56 9.23 30.41 -10.47
N THR A 57 8.40 30.94 -9.57
CA THR A 57 8.72 31.03 -8.15
C THR A 57 8.89 29.64 -7.54
N ALA A 58 7.97 28.69 -7.81
CA ALA A 58 8.08 27.32 -7.32
C ALA A 58 9.39 26.65 -7.77
N LYS A 59 9.71 26.79 -9.06
CA LYS A 59 10.92 26.27 -9.69
C LYS A 59 12.18 26.86 -9.06
N ASN A 60 12.21 28.17 -8.83
CA ASN A 60 13.33 28.84 -8.17
C ASN A 60 13.51 28.39 -6.72
N ILE A 61 12.43 28.32 -5.96
CA ILE A 61 12.45 27.90 -4.56
C ILE A 61 12.96 26.46 -4.42
N ALA A 62 12.39 25.53 -5.20
CA ALA A 62 12.76 24.12 -5.15
C ALA A 62 14.21 23.92 -5.61
N PHE A 63 14.60 24.49 -6.76
CA PHE A 63 15.94 24.30 -7.32
C PHE A 63 17.04 24.96 -6.49
N SER A 64 16.82 26.18 -5.99
CA SER A 64 17.80 26.87 -5.14
C SER A 64 17.99 26.16 -3.80
N THR A 65 16.91 25.60 -3.25
CA THR A 65 16.96 24.83 -2.00
C THR A 65 17.68 23.51 -2.20
N ALA A 66 17.34 22.76 -3.25
CA ALA A 66 18.07 21.55 -3.64
C ALA A 66 19.56 21.84 -3.87
N ARG A 67 19.90 22.92 -4.58
CA ARG A 67 21.29 23.32 -4.79
C ARG A 67 22.03 23.64 -3.49
N LYS A 68 21.38 24.31 -2.53
CA LYS A 68 21.97 24.66 -1.23
C LYS A 68 22.35 23.41 -0.44
N TYR A 69 21.45 22.42 -0.36
CA TYR A 69 21.61 21.26 0.53
C TYR A 69 22.19 20.02 -0.15
N TRP A 70 22.01 19.88 -1.46
CA TRP A 70 22.40 18.70 -2.24
C TRP A 70 23.33 19.02 -3.41
N GLY A 71 23.63 20.29 -3.68
CA GLY A 71 24.46 20.69 -4.81
C GLY A 71 25.96 20.47 -4.63
N HIS A 72 26.41 20.16 -3.41
CA HIS A 72 27.80 19.85 -3.09
C HIS A 72 27.87 18.62 -2.19
N VAL A 73 28.92 17.83 -2.35
CA VAL A 73 29.18 16.64 -1.53
C VAL A 73 29.62 17.10 -0.14
N SER A 74 28.80 16.85 0.88
CA SER A 74 29.15 17.11 2.28
C SER A 74 30.23 16.15 2.77
N THR A 75 30.87 16.45 3.90
CA THR A 75 31.85 15.53 4.53
C THR A 75 31.24 14.16 4.83
N GLU A 76 29.97 14.13 5.27
CA GLU A 76 29.23 12.89 5.52
C GLU A 76 29.01 12.09 4.24
N MET A 77 28.62 12.75 3.14
CA MET A 77 28.50 12.10 1.83
C MET A 77 29.85 11.61 1.31
N GLN A 78 30.93 12.36 1.55
CA GLN A 78 32.26 11.97 1.10
C GLN A 78 32.68 10.65 1.76
N ILE A 79 32.57 10.56 3.09
CA ILE A 79 32.82 9.32 3.83
C ILE A 79 31.93 8.19 3.30
N TYR A 80 30.67 8.51 2.97
CA TYR A 80 29.74 7.55 2.41
C TYR A 80 30.17 7.04 1.02
N PHE A 81 30.50 7.92 0.09
CA PHE A 81 30.95 7.56 -1.26
C PHE A 81 32.27 6.78 -1.22
N ASP A 82 33.22 7.20 -0.40
CA ASP A 82 34.50 6.53 -0.24
C ASP A 82 34.31 5.08 0.26
N LYS A 83 33.37 4.86 1.20
CA LYS A 83 33.01 3.52 1.69
C LYS A 83 32.51 2.58 0.58
N TYR A 84 31.83 3.11 -0.43
CA TYR A 84 31.29 2.35 -1.56
C TYR A 84 32.17 2.41 -2.82
N GLY A 85 33.40 2.94 -2.71
CA GLY A 85 34.34 3.05 -3.83
C GLY A 85 33.92 4.03 -4.92
N LEU A 86 33.07 5.02 -4.58
CA LEU A 86 32.64 6.07 -5.49
C LEU A 86 33.56 7.29 -5.35
N ASP A 87 34.04 7.82 -6.48
CA ASP A 87 34.87 9.03 -6.49
C ASP A 87 34.02 10.26 -6.12
N SER A 88 34.15 10.70 -4.87
CA SER A 88 33.46 11.86 -4.31
C SER A 88 33.74 13.16 -5.07
N LYS A 89 34.93 13.32 -5.68
CA LYS A 89 35.27 14.49 -6.49
C LYS A 89 34.49 14.48 -7.81
N PHE A 90 34.46 13.34 -8.50
CA PHE A 90 33.65 13.17 -9.70
C PHE A 90 32.16 13.41 -9.42
N VAL A 91 31.66 12.93 -8.27
CA VAL A 91 30.26 13.15 -7.89
C VAL A 91 29.96 14.63 -7.68
N ASN A 92 30.86 15.34 -6.98
CA ASN A 92 30.72 16.77 -6.73
C ASN A 92 30.76 17.61 -8.02
N GLU A 93 31.64 17.28 -8.96
CA GLU A 93 31.73 17.96 -10.26
C GLU A 93 30.45 17.78 -11.09
N ARG A 94 29.88 16.56 -11.10
CA ARG A 94 28.61 16.24 -11.78
C ARG A 94 27.43 16.99 -11.17
N LEU A 95 27.30 16.98 -9.85
CA LEU A 95 26.24 17.72 -9.13
C LEU A 95 26.35 19.22 -9.41
N SER A 96 27.56 19.77 -9.33
CA SER A 96 27.82 21.17 -9.68
C SER A 96 27.36 21.45 -11.11
N ALA A 97 27.86 20.70 -12.10
CA ALA A 97 27.50 20.89 -13.50
C ALA A 97 25.98 20.85 -13.75
N PHE A 98 25.26 19.95 -13.06
CA PHE A 98 23.80 19.90 -13.12
C PHE A 98 23.15 21.19 -12.58
N PHE A 99 23.52 21.61 -11.37
CA PHE A 99 22.90 22.78 -10.72
C PHE A 99 23.29 24.15 -11.32
N TYR A 100 24.33 24.22 -12.14
CA TYR A 100 24.78 25.45 -12.82
C TYR A 100 24.20 25.62 -14.23
N THR A 101 23.29 24.75 -14.69
CA THR A 101 22.66 24.86 -16.03
C THR A 101 21.16 25.07 -15.96
N GLN A 102 20.61 25.85 -16.89
CA GLN A 102 19.16 26.01 -17.06
C GLN A 102 18.49 24.66 -17.36
N LYS A 103 19.12 23.85 -18.21
CA LYS A 103 18.67 22.49 -18.50
C LYS A 103 18.54 21.64 -17.24
N GLY A 104 19.48 21.76 -16.29
CA GLY A 104 19.40 21.08 -15.00
C GLY A 104 18.20 21.55 -14.18
N LYS A 105 17.93 22.86 -14.15
CA LYS A 105 16.75 23.46 -13.50
C LYS A 105 15.44 22.95 -14.09
N ASP A 106 15.35 22.90 -15.42
CA ASP A 106 14.16 22.40 -16.12
C ASP A 106 13.94 20.91 -15.84
N THR A 107 14.98 20.10 -16.05
CA THR A 107 14.96 18.64 -15.80
C THR A 107 14.60 18.32 -14.35
N PHE A 108 15.16 19.05 -13.38
CA PHE A 108 14.86 18.88 -11.97
C PHE A 108 13.37 19.13 -11.67
N PHE A 109 12.82 20.21 -12.22
CA PHE A 109 11.44 20.58 -11.96
C PHE A 109 10.45 19.64 -12.64
N GLU A 110 10.73 19.19 -13.86
CA GLU A 110 9.93 18.16 -14.55
C GLU A 110 9.86 16.87 -13.74
N GLN A 111 10.99 16.43 -13.18
CA GLN A 111 11.03 15.23 -12.33
C GLN A 111 10.32 15.44 -11.00
N LEU A 112 10.50 16.59 -10.35
CA LEU A 112 9.79 16.92 -9.12
C LEU A 112 8.27 16.99 -9.36
N PHE A 113 7.83 17.54 -10.49
CA PHE A 113 6.43 17.58 -10.88
C PHE A 113 5.86 16.18 -11.13
N ALA A 114 6.59 15.33 -11.86
CA ALA A 114 6.15 13.97 -12.20
C ALA A 114 6.12 13.02 -11.00
N GLN A 115 6.99 13.22 -10.01
CA GLN A 115 7.10 12.34 -8.83
C GLN A 115 6.45 12.91 -7.57
N HIS A 116 6.01 14.18 -7.60
CA HIS A 116 5.49 14.99 -6.49
C HIS A 116 6.43 15.18 -5.29
N THR A 117 7.51 14.41 -5.22
CA THR A 117 8.53 14.49 -4.19
C THR A 117 9.88 14.09 -4.76
N ILE A 118 10.92 14.81 -4.36
CA ILE A 118 12.31 14.49 -4.66
C ILE A 118 13.13 14.50 -3.39
N ASP A 119 14.02 13.52 -3.26
CA ASP A 119 14.99 13.37 -2.19
C ASP A 119 16.40 13.29 -2.80
N LEU A 120 17.43 13.20 -1.95
CA LEU A 120 18.81 13.10 -2.41
C LEU A 120 19.05 11.89 -3.31
N GLU A 121 18.45 10.74 -3.01
CA GLU A 121 18.64 9.50 -3.78
C GLU A 121 18.10 9.64 -5.20
N ARG A 122 16.88 10.17 -5.35
CA ARG A 122 16.26 10.46 -6.64
C ARG A 122 17.02 11.52 -7.43
N LEU A 123 17.56 12.55 -6.75
CA LEU A 123 18.43 13.54 -7.39
C LEU A 123 19.69 12.89 -7.96
N ILE A 124 20.35 12.01 -7.20
CA ILE A 124 21.52 11.29 -7.69
C ILE A 124 21.12 10.42 -8.89
N TRP A 125 19.99 9.73 -8.86
CA TRP A 125 19.55 8.96 -10.03
C TRP A 125 19.33 9.85 -11.26
N LEU A 126 18.77 11.04 -11.07
CA LEU A 126 18.54 12.00 -12.14
C LEU A 126 19.86 12.50 -12.75
N VAL A 127 20.84 12.84 -11.93
CA VAL A 127 22.13 13.40 -12.38
C VAL A 127 23.00 12.34 -13.06
N PHE A 128 22.93 11.09 -12.61
CA PHE A 128 23.78 10.00 -13.08
C PHE A 128 23.10 9.06 -14.08
N GLY A 129 21.78 9.15 -14.26
CA GLY A 129 20.98 8.32 -15.16
C GLY A 129 20.93 6.83 -14.77
N LYS A 130 21.35 6.49 -13.54
CA LYS A 130 21.41 5.11 -13.03
C LYS A 130 20.93 5.06 -11.58
N ARG A 131 20.10 4.08 -11.27
CA ARG A 131 19.75 3.76 -9.88
C ARG A 131 20.98 3.19 -9.18
N MET A 132 21.42 3.85 -8.13
CA MET A 132 22.41 3.29 -7.21
C MET A 132 21.70 2.32 -6.27
N GLN A 133 22.20 1.09 -6.12
CA GLN A 133 21.67 0.10 -5.16
C GLN A 133 22.15 0.37 -3.73
N ILE A 134 22.27 1.66 -3.37
CA ILE A 134 22.86 2.12 -2.13
C ILE A 134 21.93 3.21 -1.60
N ALA A 135 21.34 2.97 -0.42
CA ALA A 135 20.49 3.95 0.25
C ALA A 135 21.29 5.20 0.59
N MET A 136 20.83 6.40 0.24
CA MET A 136 21.60 7.62 0.51
C MET A 136 21.46 8.06 1.98
N PRO A 137 22.49 8.71 2.57
CA PRO A 137 22.37 9.28 3.91
C PRO A 137 21.30 10.39 3.95
N VAL A 138 20.59 10.48 5.08
CA VAL A 138 19.58 11.52 5.31
C VAL A 138 20.26 12.81 5.77
N ASN A 139 20.34 13.78 4.86
CA ASN A 139 20.85 15.12 5.12
C ASN A 139 19.88 15.99 5.92
N GLU A 140 20.28 17.25 6.18
CA GLU A 140 19.41 18.30 6.74
C GLU A 140 18.11 18.50 5.95
N LEU A 141 18.17 18.53 4.61
CA LEU A 141 16.99 18.50 3.74
C LEU A 141 16.71 17.04 3.36
N GLN A 142 15.55 16.55 3.78
CA GLN A 142 15.10 15.18 3.55
C GLN A 142 14.41 15.04 2.19
N SER A 143 13.44 15.91 1.91
CA SER A 143 12.71 15.92 0.64
C SER A 143 12.12 17.29 0.31
N ILE A 144 11.78 17.48 -0.96
CA ILE A 144 11.00 18.61 -1.45
C ILE A 144 9.74 18.04 -2.09
N ILE A 145 8.58 18.54 -1.67
CA ILE A 145 7.25 18.16 -2.16
C ILE A 145 6.70 19.27 -3.06
N LEU A 146 6.06 18.89 -4.16
CA LEU A 146 5.45 19.80 -5.14
C LEU A 146 4.08 19.32 -5.59
N TYR A 147 3.08 20.21 -5.51
CA TYR A 147 1.75 19.98 -6.06
C TYR A 147 1.24 21.21 -6.81
N LYS A 148 0.53 20.96 -7.92
CA LYS A 148 -0.12 21.99 -8.73
C LYS A 148 -1.60 22.07 -8.41
N PHE A 149 -2.09 23.29 -8.26
CA PHE A 149 -3.48 23.66 -8.04
C PHE A 149 -3.86 24.70 -9.09
N GLN A 150 -4.50 24.26 -10.16
CA GLN A 150 -4.77 25.09 -11.34
C GLN A 150 -3.47 25.73 -11.90
N ASP A 151 -3.24 27.04 -11.71
CA ASP A 151 -2.08 27.77 -12.21
C ASP A 151 -1.04 28.08 -11.13
N GLU A 152 -1.28 27.60 -9.91
CA GLU A 152 -0.45 27.81 -8.72
C GLU A 152 0.18 26.50 -8.23
N TYR A 153 1.22 26.63 -7.42
CA TYR A 153 2.01 25.51 -6.92
C TYR A 153 2.21 25.63 -5.41
N LEU A 154 2.03 24.52 -4.71
CA LEU A 154 2.51 24.29 -3.35
C LEU A 154 3.91 23.69 -3.45
N VAL A 155 4.92 24.42 -2.94
CA VAL A 155 6.26 23.88 -2.69
C VAL A 155 6.44 23.74 -1.18
N HIS A 156 6.86 22.57 -0.72
CA HIS A 156 7.09 22.33 0.70
C HIS A 156 8.37 21.55 0.94
N MET A 157 9.17 21.97 1.91
CA MET A 157 10.45 21.35 2.24
C MET A 157 10.35 20.59 3.54
N MET A 158 10.87 19.37 3.55
CA MET A 158 10.96 18.53 4.73
C MET A 158 12.39 18.55 5.23
N TYR A 159 12.60 19.18 6.39
CA TYR A 159 13.91 19.20 7.04
C TYR A 159 13.97 18.26 8.22
N LYS A 160 15.16 17.70 8.45
CA LYS A 160 15.49 16.84 9.58
C LYS A 160 15.42 17.62 10.90
N GLU A 161 15.92 18.85 10.90
CA GLU A 161 15.83 19.73 12.07
C GLU A 161 14.38 20.16 12.27
N HIS A 162 13.85 19.96 13.48
CA HIS A 162 12.45 20.23 13.81
C HIS A 162 11.44 19.52 12.88
N ALA A 163 11.71 18.26 12.48
CA ALA A 163 10.86 17.48 11.56
C ALA A 163 9.36 17.55 11.88
N SER A 164 8.96 17.45 13.15
CA SER A 164 7.56 17.53 13.58
C SER A 164 6.87 18.85 13.17
N PHE A 165 7.61 19.97 13.14
CA PHE A 165 7.07 21.25 12.64
C PHE A 165 6.80 21.19 11.14
N TRP A 166 7.72 20.67 10.34
CA TRP A 166 7.57 20.62 8.88
C TRP A 166 6.41 19.69 8.47
N HIS A 167 6.22 18.58 9.18
CA HIS A 167 5.04 17.72 9.01
C HIS A 167 3.74 18.39 9.45
N TRP A 168 3.75 19.10 10.59
CA TRP A 168 2.60 19.90 11.04
C TRP A 168 2.23 20.99 10.02
N LEU A 169 3.21 21.73 9.51
CA LEU A 169 3.00 22.81 8.54
C LEU A 169 2.47 22.25 7.21
N PHE A 170 3.00 21.13 6.72
CA PHE A 170 2.47 20.47 5.53
C PHE A 170 1.01 20.09 5.72
N THR A 171 0.69 19.44 6.85
CA THR A 171 -0.68 19.08 7.23
C THR A 171 -1.60 20.31 7.23
N LYS A 172 -1.14 21.43 7.79
CA LYS A 172 -1.89 22.70 7.81
C LYS A 172 -2.12 23.27 6.41
N LYS A 173 -1.13 23.26 5.54
CA LYS A 173 -1.26 23.75 4.15
C LYS A 173 -2.29 22.91 3.38
N VAL A 174 -2.19 21.57 3.43
CA VAL A 174 -3.15 20.68 2.75
C VAL A 174 -4.56 20.84 3.33
N TYR A 175 -4.71 20.90 4.65
CA TYR A 175 -5.99 21.20 5.29
C TYR A 175 -6.59 22.51 4.76
N SER A 176 -5.80 23.57 4.73
CA SER A 176 -6.27 24.88 4.31
C SER A 176 -6.66 24.92 2.83
N LEU A 177 -5.97 24.15 1.98
CA LEU A 177 -6.38 23.96 0.59
C LEU A 177 -7.74 23.25 0.50
N LEU A 178 -7.96 22.18 1.27
CA LEU A 178 -9.23 21.45 1.27
C LEU A 178 -10.41 22.32 1.73
N ILE A 179 -10.17 23.27 2.63
CA ILE A 179 -11.22 24.19 3.12
C ILE A 179 -11.47 25.34 2.14
N HIS A 180 -10.42 25.94 1.57
CA HIS A 180 -10.53 27.24 0.89
C HIS A 180 -10.47 27.19 -0.63
N LYS A 181 -10.03 26.07 -1.24
CA LYS A 181 -9.93 25.95 -2.71
C LYS A 181 -10.95 24.94 -3.24
N PRO A 182 -11.58 25.23 -4.40
CA PRO A 182 -12.45 24.27 -5.07
C PRO A 182 -11.72 22.95 -5.37
N LEU A 183 -12.38 21.84 -5.09
CA LEU A 183 -11.74 20.52 -5.20
C LEU A 183 -11.41 20.16 -6.66
N GLU A 184 -12.07 20.75 -7.65
CA GLU A 184 -11.76 20.61 -9.07
C GLU A 184 -10.34 21.05 -9.43
N GLN A 185 -9.72 21.90 -8.60
CA GLN A 185 -8.35 22.36 -8.81
C GLN A 185 -7.29 21.32 -8.40
N PHE A 186 -7.68 20.24 -7.72
CA PHE A 186 -6.79 19.20 -7.22
C PHE A 186 -6.53 18.17 -8.31
N THR A 187 -5.27 18.07 -8.78
CA THR A 187 -4.90 17.16 -9.89
C THR A 187 -4.37 15.80 -9.39
N PHE A 188 -3.74 15.75 -8.22
CA PHE A 188 -3.01 14.57 -7.69
C PHE A 188 -3.46 14.22 -6.27
N LEU A 189 -4.76 13.97 -6.13
CA LEU A 189 -5.39 13.91 -4.82
C LEU A 189 -4.86 12.74 -3.97
N TYR A 190 -4.66 11.56 -4.56
CA TYR A 190 -4.19 10.39 -3.83
C TYR A 190 -2.78 10.61 -3.26
N GLU A 191 -1.90 11.22 -4.04
CA GLU A 191 -0.53 11.53 -3.63
C GLU A 191 -0.52 12.59 -2.52
N ILE A 192 -1.34 13.65 -2.67
CA ILE A 192 -1.49 14.69 -1.64
C ILE A 192 -1.96 14.06 -0.33
N MET A 193 -3.01 13.22 -0.39
CA MET A 193 -3.59 12.58 0.77
C MET A 193 -2.64 11.56 1.41
N GLY A 194 -1.85 10.83 0.62
CA GLY A 194 -0.81 9.93 1.11
C GLY A 194 0.30 10.68 1.87
N HIS A 195 0.78 11.81 1.35
CA HIS A 195 1.73 12.66 2.08
C HIS A 195 1.11 13.33 3.32
N PHE A 196 -0.19 13.65 3.27
CA PHE A 196 -0.93 14.20 4.41
C PHE A 196 -1.04 13.16 5.53
N GLU A 197 -1.46 11.94 5.22
CA GLU A 197 -1.52 10.83 6.17
C GLU A 197 -0.16 10.57 6.82
N HIS A 198 0.90 10.46 6.00
CA HIS A 198 2.27 10.29 6.49
C HIS A 198 2.66 11.43 7.44
N SER A 199 2.38 12.67 7.09
CA SER A 199 2.71 13.82 7.94
C SER A 199 1.90 13.90 9.23
N VAL A 200 0.63 13.50 9.21
CA VAL A 200 -0.15 13.38 10.45
C VAL A 200 0.44 12.29 11.34
N ARG A 201 0.84 11.16 10.77
CA ARG A 201 1.45 10.03 11.48
C ARG A 201 2.76 10.42 12.19
N GLU A 202 3.66 11.09 11.48
CA GLU A 202 4.94 11.59 12.03
C GLU A 202 4.76 12.67 13.12
N ASN A 203 3.58 13.29 13.19
CA ASN A 203 3.25 14.30 14.18
C ASN A 203 2.46 13.75 15.39
N CYS A 204 2.12 12.46 15.40
CA CYS A 204 1.43 11.79 16.50
C CYS A 204 2.42 11.06 17.43
N GLU A 205 2.30 11.28 18.75
CA GLU A 205 3.18 10.66 19.75
C GLU A 205 2.88 9.17 20.01
N HIS A 206 1.64 8.72 19.73
CA HIS A 206 1.19 7.33 19.93
C HIS A 206 0.29 6.84 18.78
N VAL A 207 0.43 5.56 18.40
CA VAL A 207 -0.28 4.93 17.27
C VAL A 207 -1.80 4.86 17.50
N ASP A 208 -2.24 4.53 18.71
CA ASP A 208 -3.67 4.43 19.05
C ASP A 208 -4.37 5.81 18.97
N ASN A 209 -3.61 6.88 19.26
CA ASN A 209 -4.08 8.25 19.09
C ASN A 209 -4.07 8.67 17.61
N PHE A 210 -3.25 8.07 16.75
CA PHE A 210 -3.22 8.39 15.32
C PHE A 210 -4.47 7.89 14.61
N VAL A 211 -4.82 6.61 14.76
CA VAL A 211 -5.89 5.96 13.99
C VAL A 211 -7.23 6.68 14.16
N ASN A 212 -7.64 6.89 15.42
CA ASN A 212 -8.93 7.50 15.73
C ASN A 212 -8.96 8.99 15.38
N ASN A 213 -7.88 9.73 15.66
CA ASN A 213 -7.83 11.15 15.35
C ASN A 213 -7.79 11.39 13.84
N TYR A 214 -7.02 10.60 13.09
CA TYR A 214 -6.91 10.74 11.64
C TYR A 214 -8.24 10.47 10.94
N LYS A 215 -8.94 9.37 11.29
CA LYS A 215 -10.29 9.08 10.77
C LYS A 215 -11.25 10.24 11.06
N ALA A 216 -11.28 10.72 12.30
CA ALA A 216 -12.17 11.81 12.69
C ALA A 216 -11.86 13.14 11.99
N ILE A 217 -10.57 13.47 11.80
CA ILE A 217 -10.13 14.66 11.05
C ILE A 217 -10.56 14.51 9.58
N LEU A 218 -10.26 13.36 8.97
CA LEU A 218 -10.60 13.08 7.57
C LEU A 218 -12.11 13.20 7.34
N ASP A 219 -12.92 12.58 8.19
CA ASP A 219 -14.38 12.61 8.08
C ASP A 219 -14.94 14.04 8.19
N LYS A 220 -14.41 14.84 9.11
CA LYS A 220 -14.80 16.26 9.25
C LYS A 220 -14.41 17.07 8.02
N CYS A 221 -13.19 16.89 7.51
CA CYS A 221 -12.71 17.58 6.31
C CYS A 221 -13.56 17.21 5.10
N ILE A 222 -13.79 15.92 4.87
CA ILE A 222 -14.60 15.44 3.74
C ILE A 222 -16.05 15.89 3.87
N THR A 223 -16.64 15.84 5.07
CA THR A 223 -18.00 16.36 5.29
C THR A 223 -18.11 17.84 4.94
N HIS A 224 -17.08 18.64 5.27
CA HIS A 224 -17.04 20.06 4.91
C HIS A 224 -16.91 20.24 3.39
N VAL A 225 -15.96 19.53 2.77
CA VAL A 225 -15.73 19.55 1.32
C VAL A 225 -16.98 19.12 0.55
N ASP A 226 -17.66 18.06 0.99
CA ASP A 226 -18.86 17.50 0.36
C ASP A 226 -20.01 18.49 0.31
N LYS A 227 -20.14 19.36 1.32
CA LYS A 227 -21.19 20.39 1.42
C LYS A 227 -20.92 21.60 0.53
N HIS A 228 -19.66 21.95 0.28
CA HIS A 228 -19.27 23.19 -0.39
C HIS A 228 -18.79 23.00 -1.83
N ASN A 229 -18.59 21.76 -2.28
CA ASN A 229 -18.13 21.45 -3.63
C ASN A 229 -19.19 20.67 -4.42
N ALA A 230 -19.32 21.01 -5.70
CA ALA A 230 -20.14 20.27 -6.65
C ALA A 230 -19.57 18.85 -6.87
N SER A 231 -20.37 17.98 -7.49
CA SER A 231 -19.88 16.66 -7.88
C SER A 231 -18.78 16.80 -8.94
N CYS A 232 -17.57 16.37 -8.61
CA CYS A 232 -16.40 16.35 -9.49
C CYS A 232 -15.55 15.10 -9.29
N LEU A 233 -14.61 14.85 -10.22
CA LEU A 233 -13.72 13.68 -10.15
C LEU A 233 -12.90 13.67 -8.86
N ALA A 234 -12.34 14.80 -8.46
CA ALA A 234 -11.55 14.89 -7.23
C ALA A 234 -12.40 14.56 -5.98
N LYS A 235 -13.69 14.94 -5.96
CA LYS A 235 -14.61 14.57 -4.87
C LYS A 235 -14.81 13.07 -4.80
N LYS A 236 -15.03 12.43 -5.96
CA LYS A 236 -15.13 10.97 -6.05
C LYS A 236 -13.85 10.28 -5.54
N GLN A 237 -12.67 10.77 -5.96
CA GLN A 237 -11.38 10.25 -5.52
C GLN A 237 -11.17 10.41 -4.00
N LEU A 238 -11.58 11.56 -3.43
CA LEU A 238 -11.49 11.80 -1.98
C LEU A 238 -12.33 10.82 -1.18
N ARG A 239 -13.55 10.54 -1.65
CA ARG A 239 -14.48 9.58 -1.03
C ARG A 239 -13.97 8.14 -1.14
N LEU A 240 -13.36 7.76 -2.26
CA LEU A 240 -12.69 6.46 -2.38
C LEU A 240 -11.50 6.34 -1.43
N TYR A 241 -10.69 7.39 -1.32
CA TYR A 241 -9.60 7.44 -0.35
C TYR A 241 -10.13 7.25 1.08
N GLN A 242 -11.23 7.92 1.45
CA GLN A 242 -11.92 7.73 2.74
C GLN A 242 -12.28 6.26 2.98
N ILE A 243 -12.91 5.60 2.00
CA ILE A 243 -13.31 4.19 2.10
C ILE A 243 -12.09 3.29 2.35
N VAL A 244 -11.03 3.46 1.56
CA VAL A 244 -9.81 2.65 1.66
C VAL A 244 -9.11 2.89 3.00
N THR A 245 -8.93 4.14 3.41
CA THR A 245 -8.34 4.49 4.71
C THR A 245 -9.12 3.87 5.86
N HIS A 246 -10.46 3.99 5.86
CA HIS A 246 -11.28 3.42 6.92
C HIS A 246 -11.15 1.90 6.98
N TYR A 247 -11.15 1.23 5.82
CA TYR A 247 -10.92 -0.21 5.73
C TYR A 247 -9.55 -0.64 6.26
N CYS A 248 -8.46 -0.01 5.78
CA CYS A 248 -7.09 -0.36 6.19
C CYS A 248 -6.86 -0.15 7.70
N LEU A 249 -7.49 0.87 8.27
CA LEU A 249 -7.36 1.22 9.69
C LEU A 249 -8.47 0.62 10.58
N SER A 250 -9.31 -0.28 10.07
CA SER A 250 -10.39 -0.90 10.86
C SER A 250 -9.91 -2.14 11.64
N GLU A 251 -10.16 -2.16 12.95
CA GLU A 251 -9.85 -3.28 13.85
C GLU A 251 -10.99 -4.33 13.90
N GLY A 252 -11.63 -4.60 12.77
CA GLY A 252 -12.65 -5.65 12.66
C GLY A 252 -14.12 -5.21 12.66
N ASP A 253 -14.42 -3.94 12.95
CA ASP A 253 -15.73 -3.35 12.63
C ASP A 253 -15.68 -2.64 11.27
N PHE A 254 -16.52 -3.11 10.35
CA PHE A 254 -16.62 -2.63 8.98
C PHE A 254 -17.97 -2.00 8.66
N ASN A 255 -18.83 -1.74 9.65
CA ASN A 255 -20.15 -1.15 9.41
C ASN A 255 -20.04 0.26 8.81
N SER A 256 -19.10 1.07 9.28
CA SER A 256 -18.81 2.39 8.69
C SER A 256 -18.34 2.27 7.24
N VAL A 257 -17.43 1.34 6.94
CA VAL A 257 -16.92 1.09 5.59
C VAL A 257 -18.05 0.69 4.64
N LYS A 258 -18.91 -0.24 5.05
CA LYS A 258 -20.10 -0.65 4.28
C LYS A 258 -21.06 0.51 4.05
N ALA A 259 -21.28 1.35 5.07
CA ALA A 259 -22.13 2.54 4.94
C ALA A 259 -21.52 3.57 3.96
N PHE A 260 -20.21 3.80 4.01
CA PHE A 260 -19.52 4.68 3.07
C PHE A 260 -19.63 4.16 1.65
N ILE A 261 -19.35 2.88 1.40
CA ILE A 261 -19.49 2.23 0.08
C ILE A 261 -20.93 2.38 -0.43
N THR A 262 -21.93 2.06 0.40
CA THR A 262 -23.34 2.19 0.00
C THR A 262 -23.69 3.62 -0.40
N SER A 263 -23.27 4.62 0.39
CA SER A 263 -23.51 6.03 0.05
C SER A 263 -22.80 6.44 -1.23
N PHE A 264 -21.58 5.94 -1.43
CA PHE A 264 -20.74 6.25 -2.57
C PHE A 264 -21.31 5.66 -3.85
N GLU A 265 -21.72 4.39 -3.85
CA GLU A 265 -22.39 3.79 -4.99
C GLU A 265 -23.71 4.51 -5.30
N ALA A 266 -24.51 4.86 -4.29
CA ALA A 266 -25.76 5.58 -4.49
C ALA A 266 -25.57 6.96 -5.13
N GLU A 267 -24.56 7.72 -4.70
CA GLU A 267 -24.26 9.05 -5.22
C GLU A 267 -23.75 9.01 -6.67
N TRP A 268 -22.84 8.07 -6.97
CA TRP A 268 -22.09 8.11 -8.23
C TRP A 268 -22.66 7.21 -9.33
N ARG A 269 -23.51 6.22 -9.04
CA ARG A 269 -24.01 5.21 -10.01
C ARG A 269 -24.61 5.78 -11.29
N TYR A 270 -25.31 6.91 -11.22
CA TYR A 270 -25.98 7.55 -12.37
C TYR A 270 -25.44 8.95 -12.70
N SER A 271 -24.28 9.30 -12.15
CA SER A 271 -23.67 10.61 -12.35
C SER A 271 -22.83 10.65 -13.65
N MET A 272 -22.46 11.86 -14.09
CA MET A 272 -21.47 12.05 -15.15
C MET A 272 -20.11 11.41 -14.80
N TYR A 273 -19.85 11.19 -13.51
CA TYR A 273 -18.64 10.57 -13.00
C TYR A 273 -18.90 9.15 -12.48
N ALA A 274 -19.77 8.40 -13.18
CA ALA A 274 -20.10 7.02 -12.85
C ALA A 274 -18.87 6.15 -12.53
N LEU A 275 -19.10 5.12 -11.73
CA LEU A 275 -18.05 4.20 -11.30
C LEU A 275 -17.42 3.53 -12.52
N SER A 276 -16.13 3.76 -12.68
CA SER A 276 -15.29 3.03 -13.62
C SER A 276 -15.12 1.58 -13.16
N GLU A 277 -14.71 0.70 -14.07
CA GLU A 277 -14.44 -0.71 -13.73
C GLU A 277 -13.34 -0.84 -12.68
N LYS A 278 -12.28 -0.01 -12.73
CA LYS A 278 -11.26 0.05 -11.67
C LYS A 278 -11.88 0.28 -10.28
N GLU A 279 -12.78 1.25 -10.17
CA GLU A 279 -13.39 1.63 -8.89
C GLU A 279 -14.33 0.53 -8.37
N LYS A 280 -15.05 -0.16 -9.27
CA LYS A 280 -15.86 -1.32 -8.91
C LYS A 280 -15.01 -2.50 -8.44
N VAL A 281 -13.90 -2.77 -9.12
CA VAL A 281 -12.92 -3.82 -8.76
C VAL A 281 -12.30 -3.53 -7.39
N LEU A 282 -11.92 -2.28 -7.14
CA LEU A 282 -11.43 -1.82 -5.83
C LEU A 282 -12.46 -2.10 -4.71
N ILE A 283 -13.71 -1.67 -4.91
CA ILE A 283 -14.79 -1.86 -3.94
C ILE A 283 -15.09 -3.34 -3.73
N ALA A 284 -15.16 -4.13 -4.81
CA ALA A 284 -15.39 -5.57 -4.73
C ALA A 284 -14.27 -6.28 -3.95
N TYR A 285 -13.01 -5.87 -4.11
CA TYR A 285 -11.89 -6.42 -3.34
C TYR A 285 -12.02 -6.12 -1.84
N ILE A 286 -12.43 -4.91 -1.47
CA ILE A 286 -12.69 -4.55 -0.07
C ILE A 286 -13.86 -5.39 0.50
N LEU A 287 -14.97 -5.46 -0.24
CA LEU A 287 -16.17 -6.21 0.18
C LEU A 287 -15.91 -7.73 0.28
N PHE A 288 -15.08 -8.28 -0.61
CA PHE A 288 -14.61 -9.67 -0.55
C PHE A 288 -13.95 -9.98 0.79
N HIS A 289 -12.99 -9.15 1.22
CA HIS A 289 -12.28 -9.35 2.49
C HIS A 289 -13.15 -9.10 3.72
N ILE A 290 -14.04 -8.10 3.67
CA ILE A 290 -15.02 -7.88 4.74
C ILE A 290 -15.92 -9.11 4.87
N ALA A 291 -16.47 -9.62 3.76
CA ALA A 291 -17.34 -10.79 3.77
C ALA A 291 -16.61 -12.04 4.31
N ASN A 292 -15.32 -12.21 3.99
CA ASN A 292 -14.51 -13.32 4.52
C ASN A 292 -14.35 -13.21 6.04
N ARG A 293 -14.03 -12.01 6.56
CA ARG A 293 -13.93 -11.78 8.01
C ARG A 293 -15.28 -12.00 8.73
N GLU A 294 -16.38 -11.58 8.11
CA GLU A 294 -17.75 -11.79 8.62
C GLU A 294 -18.30 -13.21 8.36
N GLN A 295 -17.51 -14.11 7.76
CA GLN A 295 -17.90 -15.49 7.42
C GLN A 295 -19.15 -15.58 6.52
N GLN A 296 -19.37 -14.61 5.64
CA GLN A 296 -20.52 -14.55 4.72
C GLN A 296 -20.19 -15.21 3.37
N SER A 297 -20.23 -16.54 3.33
CA SER A 297 -19.74 -17.33 2.18
C SER A 297 -20.33 -16.95 0.82
N GLU A 298 -21.64 -16.71 0.72
CA GLU A 298 -22.25 -16.34 -0.56
C GLU A 298 -21.68 -15.04 -1.13
N LYS A 299 -21.46 -14.04 -0.27
CA LYS A 299 -20.88 -12.76 -0.69
C LYS A 299 -19.40 -12.89 -1.03
N VAL A 300 -18.64 -13.68 -0.27
CA VAL A 300 -17.24 -13.96 -0.60
C VAL A 300 -17.14 -14.55 -2.00
N ILE A 301 -17.98 -15.54 -2.31
CA ILE A 301 -17.99 -16.17 -3.62
C ILE A 301 -18.41 -15.17 -4.70
N HIS A 302 -19.50 -14.41 -4.48
CA HIS A 302 -19.97 -13.41 -5.43
C HIS A 302 -18.90 -12.38 -5.79
N TYR A 303 -18.23 -11.76 -4.80
CA TYR A 303 -17.18 -10.80 -5.06
C TYR A 303 -15.90 -11.45 -5.60
N GLY A 304 -15.56 -12.66 -5.13
CA GLY A 304 -14.39 -13.40 -5.59
C GLY A 304 -14.49 -13.79 -7.06
N GLU A 305 -15.63 -14.32 -7.49
CA GLU A 305 -15.91 -14.62 -8.90
C GLU A 305 -15.89 -13.35 -9.76
N TYR A 306 -16.51 -12.27 -9.29
CA TYR A 306 -16.47 -10.97 -9.99
C TYR A 306 -15.04 -10.47 -10.21
N LEU A 307 -14.14 -10.64 -9.23
CA LEU A 307 -12.75 -10.20 -9.32
C LEU A 307 -11.90 -11.05 -10.28
N LEU A 308 -12.24 -12.33 -10.45
CA LEU A 308 -11.53 -13.26 -11.33
C LEU A 308 -12.02 -13.23 -12.77
N GLU A 309 -13.31 -12.94 -12.99
CA GLU A 309 -13.90 -12.82 -14.33
C GLU A 309 -13.09 -11.84 -15.19
N ASP A 310 -12.74 -12.25 -16.40
CA ASP A 310 -11.89 -11.49 -17.34
C ASP A 310 -10.57 -10.95 -16.75
N GLU A 311 -10.03 -11.60 -15.72
CA GLU A 311 -8.86 -11.15 -14.95
C GLU A 311 -9.00 -9.73 -14.38
N ARG A 312 -10.22 -9.29 -14.05
CA ARG A 312 -10.52 -7.91 -13.62
C ARG A 312 -9.55 -7.36 -12.56
N ILE A 313 -9.27 -8.10 -11.48
CA ILE A 313 -8.33 -7.62 -10.45
C ILE A 313 -6.91 -7.43 -11.00
N ASN A 314 -6.44 -8.32 -11.89
CA ASN A 314 -5.11 -8.25 -12.49
C ASN A 314 -4.99 -7.05 -13.44
N ASN A 315 -6.04 -6.79 -14.23
CA ASN A 315 -6.11 -5.68 -15.19
C ASN A 315 -5.94 -4.32 -14.51
N TYR A 316 -6.41 -4.16 -13.28
CA TYR A 316 -6.36 -2.89 -12.53
C TYR A 316 -5.39 -2.89 -11.34
N ALA A 317 -4.67 -3.99 -11.07
CA ALA A 317 -3.83 -4.12 -9.89
C ALA A 317 -2.72 -3.06 -9.83
N ILE A 318 -2.10 -2.70 -10.96
CA ILE A 318 -1.03 -1.70 -10.99
C ILE A 318 -1.57 -0.32 -10.61
N GLU A 319 -2.71 0.09 -11.18
CA GLU A 319 -3.34 1.37 -10.85
C GLU A 319 -3.76 1.42 -9.38
N ILE A 320 -4.39 0.36 -8.88
CA ILE A 320 -4.79 0.26 -7.47
C ILE A 320 -3.56 0.30 -6.55
N LEU A 321 -2.45 -0.35 -6.92
CA LEU A 321 -1.20 -0.31 -6.14
C LEU A 321 -0.52 1.06 -6.14
N LEU A 322 -0.64 1.82 -7.22
CA LEU A 322 -0.10 3.18 -7.29
C LEU A 322 -0.92 4.15 -6.42
N GLU A 323 -2.25 4.03 -6.43
CA GLU A 323 -3.17 4.92 -5.69
C GLU A 323 -3.36 4.50 -4.22
N TYR A 324 -3.34 3.20 -3.93
CA TYR A 324 -3.73 2.61 -2.64
C TYR A 324 -2.76 1.52 -2.17
N LYS A 325 -1.47 1.82 -2.22
CA LYS A 325 -0.34 0.89 -2.00
C LYS A 325 -0.52 -0.19 -0.92
N GLU A 326 -1.06 0.16 0.25
CA GLU A 326 -1.19 -0.78 1.38
C GLU A 326 -2.35 -1.77 1.22
N LEU A 327 -3.25 -1.59 0.25
CA LEU A 327 -4.45 -2.40 0.08
C LEU A 327 -4.17 -3.78 -0.54
N LEU A 328 -3.25 -3.84 -1.51
CA LEU A 328 -2.93 -5.07 -2.25
C LEU A 328 -1.52 -5.57 -1.87
N PRO A 329 -1.39 -6.63 -1.05
CA PRO A 329 -0.11 -7.27 -0.82
C PRO A 329 0.50 -7.76 -2.15
N ASN A 330 1.68 -7.27 -2.53
CA ASN A 330 2.25 -7.52 -3.85
C ASN A 330 3.66 -8.13 -3.81
N ARG A 331 3.85 -9.16 -2.97
CA ARG A 331 5.02 -10.03 -3.12
C ARG A 331 4.89 -10.81 -4.42
N LYS A 332 6.01 -11.05 -5.11
CA LYS A 332 6.04 -11.85 -6.35
C LYS A 332 5.31 -13.19 -6.12
N PRO A 333 4.33 -13.55 -6.97
CA PRO A 333 3.60 -14.80 -6.80
C PRO A 333 4.53 -16.00 -6.96
N THR A 334 4.15 -17.11 -6.33
CA THR A 334 4.93 -18.36 -6.33
C THR A 334 4.11 -19.53 -6.87
N PRO A 335 3.79 -19.55 -8.19
CA PRO A 335 3.06 -20.65 -8.82
C PRO A 335 3.62 -22.06 -8.55
N PRO A 336 4.95 -22.27 -8.42
CA PRO A 336 5.51 -23.58 -8.09
C PRO A 336 5.47 -23.96 -6.61
N ALA A 337 5.16 -23.03 -5.69
CA ALA A 337 5.21 -23.30 -4.25
C ALA A 337 3.84 -23.75 -3.70
N ILE A 338 3.85 -24.86 -2.97
CA ILE A 338 2.71 -25.44 -2.25
C ILE A 338 2.68 -24.84 -0.84
N ILE A 339 3.84 -24.75 -0.20
CA ILE A 339 3.98 -24.11 1.12
C ILE A 339 4.36 -22.66 0.89
N LYS A 340 3.42 -21.75 1.13
CA LYS A 340 3.62 -20.31 0.95
C LYS A 340 2.70 -19.50 1.87
N ASN A 341 3.10 -18.25 2.10
CA ASN A 341 2.28 -17.30 2.83
C ASN A 341 1.33 -16.58 1.87
N TYR A 342 0.11 -17.09 1.76
CA TYR A 342 -0.92 -16.57 0.86
C TYR A 342 -1.22 -15.08 1.12
N GLN A 343 -1.08 -14.59 2.35
CA GLN A 343 -1.41 -13.20 2.71
C GLN A 343 -0.46 -12.16 2.09
N LEU A 344 0.70 -12.59 1.58
CA LEU A 344 1.69 -11.66 1.00
C LEU A 344 1.45 -11.35 -0.48
N ASN A 345 0.51 -12.04 -1.13
CA ASN A 345 0.14 -11.82 -2.52
C ASN A 345 -1.39 -11.79 -2.67
N TYR A 346 -1.93 -10.68 -3.17
CA TYR A 346 -3.38 -10.46 -3.25
C TYR A 346 -4.11 -11.52 -4.10
N LEU A 347 -3.50 -12.00 -5.19
CA LEU A 347 -4.06 -13.04 -6.06
C LEU A 347 -4.05 -14.42 -5.39
N GLU A 348 -2.92 -14.83 -4.84
CA GLU A 348 -2.81 -16.11 -4.11
C GLU A 348 -3.76 -16.14 -2.90
N ASN A 349 -3.90 -15.01 -2.20
CA ASN A 349 -4.85 -14.88 -1.10
C ASN A 349 -6.30 -15.01 -1.56
N LEU A 350 -6.66 -14.33 -2.66
CA LEU A 350 -8.00 -14.38 -3.24
C LEU A 350 -8.37 -15.82 -3.59
N TYR A 351 -7.51 -16.55 -4.30
CA TYR A 351 -7.77 -17.95 -4.66
C TYR A 351 -7.93 -18.85 -3.43
N ALA A 352 -7.09 -18.68 -2.41
CA ALA A 352 -7.16 -19.49 -1.18
C ALA A 352 -8.47 -19.27 -0.42
N ILE A 353 -8.88 -18.01 -0.24
CA ILE A 353 -10.16 -17.65 0.40
C ILE A 353 -11.34 -18.16 -0.42
N LEU A 354 -11.31 -17.98 -1.75
CA LEU A 354 -12.41 -18.43 -2.61
C LEU A 354 -12.60 -19.94 -2.55
N LEU A 355 -11.49 -20.72 -2.60
CA LEU A 355 -11.53 -22.17 -2.46
C LEU A 355 -12.10 -22.60 -1.10
N GLU A 356 -11.70 -21.94 -0.01
CA GLU A 356 -12.24 -22.20 1.32
C GLU A 356 -13.76 -22.04 1.36
N HIS A 357 -14.28 -20.97 0.75
CA HIS A 357 -15.72 -20.68 0.75
C HIS A 357 -16.51 -21.58 -0.21
N TYR A 358 -15.93 -22.01 -1.33
CA TYR A 358 -16.53 -23.08 -2.15
C TYR A 358 -16.70 -24.36 -1.35
N VAL A 359 -15.68 -24.77 -0.58
CA VAL A 359 -15.75 -25.95 0.29
C VAL A 359 -16.81 -25.78 1.38
N LYS A 360 -16.91 -24.62 2.03
CA LYS A 360 -17.93 -24.33 3.06
C LYS A 360 -19.36 -24.40 2.52
N MET A 361 -19.57 -23.99 1.26
CA MET A 361 -20.87 -24.00 0.59
C MET A 361 -21.15 -25.30 -0.19
N ALA A 362 -20.32 -26.33 -0.03
CA ALA A 362 -20.41 -27.58 -0.78
C ALA A 362 -20.38 -27.43 -2.32
N ARG A 363 -19.79 -26.34 -2.82
CA ARG A 363 -19.59 -26.06 -4.26
C ARG A 363 -18.28 -26.70 -4.76
N TYR A 364 -18.14 -28.02 -4.60
CA TYR A 364 -16.88 -28.73 -4.88
C TYR A 364 -16.50 -28.76 -6.35
N GLU A 365 -17.47 -28.82 -7.26
CA GLU A 365 -17.21 -28.78 -8.71
C GLU A 365 -16.61 -27.42 -9.13
N ASP A 366 -17.11 -26.32 -8.57
CA ASP A 366 -16.55 -24.99 -8.79
C ASP A 366 -15.14 -24.89 -8.20
N GLY A 367 -14.93 -25.50 -7.02
CA GLY A 367 -13.59 -25.65 -6.44
C GLY A 367 -12.64 -26.44 -7.34
N LEU A 368 -13.10 -27.54 -7.94
CA LEU A 368 -12.29 -28.35 -8.86
C LEU A 368 -11.96 -27.57 -10.14
N LEU A 369 -12.93 -26.84 -10.68
CA LEU A 369 -12.75 -25.97 -11.83
C LEU A 369 -11.68 -24.90 -11.54
N LEU A 370 -11.78 -24.23 -10.39
CA LEU A 370 -10.80 -23.23 -9.95
C LEU A 370 -9.38 -23.80 -9.92
N LEU A 371 -9.20 -25.02 -9.39
CA LEU A 371 -7.89 -25.69 -9.31
C LEU A 371 -7.32 -26.08 -10.68
N LYS A 372 -8.18 -26.39 -11.66
CA LYS A 372 -7.82 -26.75 -13.04
C LYS A 372 -7.49 -25.53 -13.90
N GLU A 373 -8.24 -24.45 -13.75
CA GLU A 373 -8.10 -23.25 -14.59
C GLU A 373 -7.01 -22.30 -14.07
N HIS A 374 -6.83 -22.23 -12.75
CA HIS A 374 -5.93 -21.25 -12.14
C HIS A 374 -4.75 -21.92 -11.42
N VAL A 375 -3.56 -21.81 -12.02
CA VAL A 375 -2.31 -22.36 -11.47
C VAL A 375 -2.00 -21.82 -10.07
N LEU A 376 -2.38 -20.58 -9.76
CA LEU A 376 -2.14 -19.98 -8.44
C LEU A 376 -3.04 -20.56 -7.33
N ALA A 377 -4.21 -21.10 -7.68
CA ALA A 377 -5.13 -21.73 -6.73
C ALA A 377 -4.64 -23.13 -6.29
N SER A 378 -4.08 -23.91 -7.22
CA SER A 378 -3.66 -25.29 -6.96
C SER A 378 -2.15 -25.47 -6.80
N ASN A 379 -1.33 -24.66 -7.48
CA ASN A 379 0.09 -24.86 -7.82
C ASN A 379 0.32 -25.59 -9.15
N LYS A 380 1.35 -25.18 -9.90
CA LYS A 380 1.83 -25.77 -11.17
C LYS A 380 1.78 -27.30 -11.22
N LYS A 381 2.26 -28.01 -10.19
CA LYS A 381 2.28 -29.49 -10.22
C LYS A 381 0.91 -30.12 -10.01
N ILE A 382 0.15 -29.64 -9.03
CA ILE A 382 -1.22 -30.10 -8.77
C ILE A 382 -2.12 -29.78 -9.97
N ASN A 383 -2.02 -28.56 -10.50
CA ASN A 383 -2.70 -28.13 -11.72
C ASN A 383 -2.39 -29.06 -12.90
N SER A 384 -1.11 -29.32 -13.17
CA SER A 384 -0.70 -30.19 -14.29
C SER A 384 -1.26 -31.60 -14.15
N SER A 385 -1.23 -32.18 -12.94
CA SER A 385 -1.83 -33.50 -12.68
C SER A 385 -3.33 -33.49 -12.94
N LEU A 386 -4.05 -32.45 -12.51
CA LEU A 386 -5.50 -32.32 -12.71
C LEU A 386 -5.90 -32.10 -14.18
N VAL A 387 -5.16 -31.27 -14.91
CA VAL A 387 -5.46 -30.94 -16.31
C VAL A 387 -5.10 -32.09 -17.25
N GLN A 388 -3.92 -32.69 -17.05
CA GLN A 388 -3.43 -33.77 -17.91
C GLN A 388 -3.99 -35.15 -17.55
N LYS A 389 -4.66 -35.27 -16.39
CA LYS A 389 -5.08 -36.55 -15.79
C LYS A 389 -3.93 -37.56 -15.75
N ASN A 390 -2.72 -37.06 -15.50
CA ASN A 390 -1.51 -37.86 -15.46
C ASN A 390 -1.02 -37.99 -14.02
N PHE A 391 -1.28 -39.15 -13.42
CA PHE A 391 -0.90 -39.51 -12.06
C PHE A 391 0.29 -40.48 -12.03
N SER A 392 1.25 -40.31 -12.96
CA SER A 392 2.46 -41.11 -12.95
C SER A 392 3.23 -40.96 -11.63
N SER A 393 3.91 -42.03 -11.20
CA SER A 393 4.74 -42.00 -9.98
C SER A 393 5.76 -40.86 -9.99
N GLU A 394 6.32 -40.53 -11.16
CA GLU A 394 7.26 -39.41 -11.32
C GLU A 394 6.62 -38.05 -11.02
N GLN A 395 5.39 -37.80 -11.50
CA GLN A 395 4.64 -36.57 -11.20
C GLN A 395 4.33 -36.47 -9.71
N LEU A 396 3.89 -37.58 -9.09
CA LEU A 396 3.57 -37.63 -7.67
C LEU A 396 4.82 -37.41 -6.78
N ILE A 397 5.96 -38.01 -7.15
CA ILE A 397 7.25 -37.76 -6.46
C ILE A 397 7.69 -36.31 -6.63
N ALA A 398 7.48 -35.72 -7.81
CA ALA A 398 7.82 -34.32 -8.04
C ALA A 398 7.03 -33.38 -7.11
N ILE A 399 5.75 -33.64 -6.85
CA ILE A 399 4.96 -32.84 -5.89
C ILE A 399 5.65 -32.80 -4.52
N GLU A 400 6.06 -33.95 -4.00
CA GLU A 400 6.73 -34.03 -2.70
C GLU A 400 8.10 -33.33 -2.69
N ALA A 401 8.88 -33.46 -3.76
CA ALA A 401 10.17 -32.76 -3.87
C ALA A 401 10.01 -31.24 -3.82
N TYR A 402 8.96 -30.68 -4.43
CA TYR A 402 8.66 -29.25 -4.37
C TYR A 402 8.29 -28.79 -2.97
N VAL A 403 7.49 -29.58 -2.23
CA VAL A 403 7.19 -29.29 -0.81
C VAL A 403 8.46 -29.18 0.02
N GLN A 404 9.42 -30.09 -0.19
CA GLN A 404 10.70 -30.05 0.53
C GLN A 404 11.55 -28.82 0.15
N GLN A 405 11.53 -28.40 -1.13
CA GLN A 405 12.19 -27.18 -1.59
C GLN A 405 11.55 -25.93 -0.97
N ASP A 406 10.21 -25.86 -0.93
CA ASP A 406 9.48 -24.75 -0.32
C ASP A 406 9.84 -24.62 1.16
N ILE A 407 9.87 -25.74 1.90
CA ILE A 407 10.29 -25.76 3.31
C ILE A 407 11.70 -25.21 3.45
N ALA A 408 12.64 -25.62 2.60
CA ALA A 408 14.02 -25.16 2.65
C ALA A 408 14.14 -23.64 2.44
N LEU A 409 13.31 -23.08 1.56
CA LEU A 409 13.24 -21.63 1.34
C LEU A 409 12.64 -20.87 2.53
N HIS A 410 11.69 -21.44 3.27
CA HIS A 410 11.13 -20.79 4.46
C HIS A 410 12.03 -20.90 5.70
N VAL A 411 12.73 -22.02 5.88
CA VAL A 411 13.56 -22.25 7.07
C VAL A 411 14.93 -21.58 6.93
N ASN A 412 15.62 -21.81 5.81
CA ASN A 412 17.02 -21.42 5.64
C ASN A 412 17.25 -20.49 4.43
N ASN A 413 16.20 -20.17 3.67
CA ASN A 413 16.28 -19.40 2.43
C ASN A 413 17.34 -19.97 1.44
N SER A 414 17.52 -21.30 1.44
CA SER A 414 18.56 -21.98 0.66
C SER A 414 18.15 -23.40 0.28
N LEU A 415 18.42 -23.79 -0.97
CA LEU A 415 18.19 -25.14 -1.48
C LEU A 415 19.36 -26.10 -1.24
N GLN A 416 20.46 -25.63 -0.63
CA GLN A 416 21.66 -26.46 -0.39
C GLN A 416 21.48 -27.44 0.78
N HIS A 417 20.58 -27.14 1.71
CA HIS A 417 20.40 -27.89 2.95
C HIS A 417 18.95 -28.37 3.14
N ILE A 418 18.34 -28.91 2.08
CA ILE A 418 16.93 -29.33 2.11
C ILE A 418 16.65 -30.31 3.25
N GLY A 419 17.47 -31.35 3.42
CA GLY A 419 17.28 -32.36 4.47
C GLY A 419 17.26 -31.76 5.89
N LEU A 420 18.24 -30.93 6.23
CA LEU A 420 18.31 -30.23 7.52
C LEU A 420 17.13 -29.29 7.72
N SER A 421 16.73 -28.58 6.67
CA SER A 421 15.58 -27.66 6.71
C SER A 421 14.27 -28.41 6.97
N VAL A 422 14.11 -29.59 6.37
CA VAL A 422 12.93 -30.45 6.58
C VAL A 422 12.89 -31.01 8.00
N GLU A 423 14.03 -31.41 8.56
CA GLU A 423 14.11 -31.87 9.95
C GLU A 423 13.77 -30.76 10.94
N GLU A 424 14.34 -29.57 10.74
CA GLU A 424 14.07 -28.38 11.53
C GLU A 424 12.60 -28.00 11.46
N TRP A 425 12.05 -27.92 10.24
CA TRP A 425 10.64 -27.67 10.00
C TRP A 425 9.80 -28.62 10.82
N ARG A 426 9.96 -29.94 10.64
CA ARG A 426 9.14 -30.98 11.31
C ARG A 426 9.15 -30.88 12.84
N ARG A 427 10.24 -30.41 13.44
CA ARG A 427 10.33 -30.25 14.90
C ARG A 427 9.55 -29.03 15.40
N ASN A 428 9.54 -27.95 14.62
CA ASN A 428 9.22 -26.63 15.17
C ASN A 428 8.05 -25.90 14.46
N TYR A 429 7.56 -26.37 13.31
CA TYR A 429 6.53 -25.63 12.53
C TYR A 429 5.19 -25.41 13.24
N ARG A 430 4.92 -26.22 14.28
CA ARG A 430 3.72 -26.14 15.10
C ARG A 430 3.86 -25.13 16.25
N GLN A 431 5.07 -24.66 16.55
CA GLN A 431 5.33 -23.77 17.66
C GLN A 431 4.95 -22.34 17.28
N PRO A 432 4.10 -21.63 18.05
CA PRO A 432 3.68 -20.26 17.74
C PRO A 432 4.84 -19.27 17.58
N ASN A 433 5.97 -19.53 18.25
CA ASN A 433 7.16 -18.68 18.22
C ASN A 433 8.05 -18.95 17.01
N ALA A 434 7.78 -20.00 16.22
CA ALA A 434 8.57 -20.31 15.04
C ALA A 434 8.29 -19.28 13.93
N PRO A 435 9.32 -18.79 13.22
CA PRO A 435 9.17 -17.76 12.19
C PRO A 435 8.30 -18.20 10.99
N TYR A 436 8.10 -19.52 10.83
CA TYR A 436 7.27 -20.12 9.77
C TYR A 436 5.94 -20.70 10.27
N TYR A 437 5.55 -20.44 11.53
CA TYR A 437 4.28 -20.92 12.09
C TYR A 437 3.06 -20.50 11.27
N VAL A 438 2.94 -19.20 10.94
CA VAL A 438 1.82 -18.66 10.15
C VAL A 438 1.79 -19.26 8.74
N VAL A 439 2.96 -19.51 8.16
CA VAL A 439 3.09 -20.17 6.85
C VAL A 439 2.56 -21.60 6.92
N ALA A 440 2.92 -22.34 7.96
CA ALA A 440 2.45 -23.71 8.13
C ALA A 440 0.93 -23.79 8.38
N GLN A 441 0.38 -22.88 9.20
CA GLN A 441 -1.06 -22.78 9.46
C GLN A 441 -1.85 -22.54 8.17
N SER A 442 -1.46 -21.51 7.41
CA SER A 442 -2.14 -21.16 6.15
C SER A 442 -1.99 -22.24 5.07
N ALA A 443 -0.80 -22.83 4.90
CA ALA A 443 -0.57 -23.91 3.95
C ALA A 443 -1.34 -25.19 4.31
N SER A 444 -1.46 -25.49 5.61
CA SER A 444 -2.24 -26.62 6.11
C SER A 444 -3.73 -26.46 5.76
N LEU A 445 -4.34 -25.31 6.08
CA LEU A 445 -5.75 -25.03 5.74
C LEU A 445 -6.02 -25.09 4.24
N HIS A 446 -5.16 -24.47 3.43
CA HIS A 446 -5.31 -24.50 1.97
C HIS A 446 -5.21 -25.92 1.41
N MET A 447 -4.24 -26.71 1.87
CA MET A 447 -4.09 -28.12 1.49
C MET A 447 -5.32 -28.94 1.85
N LEU A 448 -5.93 -28.69 3.02
CA LEU A 448 -7.17 -29.37 3.41
C LEU A 448 -8.34 -29.04 2.50
N ASN A 449 -8.48 -27.78 2.08
CA ASN A 449 -9.53 -27.40 1.14
C ASN A 449 -9.34 -28.06 -0.22
N ILE A 450 -8.09 -28.16 -0.71
CA ILE A 450 -7.77 -28.96 -1.90
C ILE A 450 -8.17 -30.43 -1.68
N LEU A 451 -7.75 -31.05 -0.58
CA LEU A 451 -8.05 -32.45 -0.28
C LEU A 451 -9.56 -32.72 -0.23
N ARG A 452 -10.36 -31.82 0.34
CA ARG A 452 -11.83 -31.94 0.38
C ARG A 452 -12.45 -31.92 -1.02
N VAL A 453 -11.99 -30.99 -1.86
CA VAL A 453 -12.44 -30.92 -3.27
C VAL A 453 -12.07 -32.20 -4.01
N LEU A 454 -10.82 -32.65 -3.90
CA LEU A 454 -10.36 -33.86 -4.58
C LEU A 454 -11.11 -35.11 -4.11
N PHE A 455 -11.42 -35.21 -2.83
CA PHE A 455 -12.14 -36.35 -2.27
C PHE A 455 -13.58 -36.44 -2.81
N VAL A 456 -14.33 -35.34 -2.78
CA VAL A 456 -15.74 -35.32 -3.24
C VAL A 456 -15.84 -35.48 -4.75
N THR A 457 -14.87 -34.94 -5.49
CA THR A 457 -14.82 -35.04 -6.95
C THR A 457 -14.02 -36.24 -7.47
N GLU A 458 -13.78 -37.22 -6.59
CA GLU A 458 -13.22 -38.54 -6.92
C GLU A 458 -11.84 -38.50 -7.61
N GLN A 459 -11.01 -37.49 -7.30
CA GLN A 459 -9.62 -37.39 -7.76
C GLN A 459 -8.66 -38.16 -6.82
N TYR A 460 -8.93 -39.45 -6.65
CA TYR A 460 -8.37 -40.25 -5.55
C TYR A 460 -6.84 -40.41 -5.59
N GLU A 461 -6.22 -40.59 -6.75
CA GLU A 461 -4.78 -40.78 -6.84
C GLU A 461 -4.01 -39.55 -6.34
N LEU A 462 -4.49 -38.36 -6.71
CA LEU A 462 -3.91 -37.10 -6.25
C LEU A 462 -4.25 -36.84 -4.78
N PHE A 463 -5.47 -37.17 -4.35
CA PHE A 463 -5.88 -37.09 -2.96
C PHE A 463 -4.95 -37.92 -2.06
N GLU A 464 -4.70 -39.19 -2.40
CA GLU A 464 -3.84 -40.07 -1.61
C GLU A 464 -2.42 -39.51 -1.48
N LYS A 465 -1.84 -39.02 -2.59
CA LYS A 465 -0.49 -38.44 -2.54
C LYS A 465 -0.43 -37.16 -1.71
N LEU A 466 -1.40 -36.26 -1.87
CA LEU A 466 -1.45 -35.03 -1.08
C LEU A 466 -1.73 -35.30 0.40
N MET A 467 -2.50 -36.34 0.71
CA MET A 467 -2.76 -36.79 2.09
C MET A 467 -1.48 -37.34 2.74
N GLU A 468 -0.66 -38.10 2.00
CA GLU A 468 0.66 -38.55 2.45
C GLU A 468 1.57 -37.36 2.78
N ILE A 469 1.68 -36.41 1.85
CA ILE A 469 2.46 -35.18 2.00
C ILE A 469 1.97 -34.38 3.21
N TYR A 470 0.66 -34.20 3.35
CA TYR A 470 0.06 -33.48 4.46
C TYR A 470 0.45 -34.09 5.80
N LYS A 471 0.27 -35.41 5.97
CA LYS A 471 0.65 -36.12 7.21
C LYS A 471 2.14 -35.99 7.53
N LYS A 472 2.98 -35.94 6.50
CA LYS A 472 4.44 -35.93 6.62
C LYS A 472 5.05 -34.54 6.89
N TYR A 473 4.40 -33.47 6.43
CA TYR A 473 4.98 -32.12 6.44
C TYR A 473 4.09 -31.01 7.01
N LEU A 474 2.76 -31.17 7.04
CA LEU A 474 1.80 -30.09 7.36
C LEU A 474 0.71 -30.50 8.37
N LEU A 475 0.93 -31.60 9.08
CA LEU A 475 -0.02 -32.16 10.03
C LEU A 475 -0.23 -31.22 11.23
N ILE A 476 -1.35 -30.50 11.23
CA ILE A 476 -1.82 -29.71 12.38
C ILE A 476 -3.05 -30.42 12.92
N ASP A 477 -3.03 -30.76 14.21
CA ASP A 477 -3.97 -31.73 14.79
C ASP A 477 -5.44 -31.25 14.67
N ASP A 478 -5.72 -29.99 15.02
CA ASP A 478 -7.06 -29.40 14.90
C ASP A 478 -7.56 -29.37 13.45
N HIS A 479 -6.68 -29.06 12.51
CA HIS A 479 -6.99 -29.06 11.08
C HIS A 479 -7.28 -30.47 10.58
N PHE A 480 -6.46 -31.44 10.98
CA PHE A 480 -6.61 -32.82 10.55
C PHE A 480 -7.89 -33.46 11.08
N GLU A 481 -8.28 -33.17 12.32
CA GLU A 481 -9.55 -33.65 12.87
C GLU A 481 -10.74 -33.08 12.09
N ASN A 482 -10.68 -31.81 11.68
CA ASN A 482 -11.69 -31.21 10.79
C ASN A 482 -11.77 -31.88 9.41
N LEU A 483 -10.66 -32.42 8.88
CA LEU A 483 -10.68 -33.21 7.65
C LEU A 483 -11.28 -34.60 7.90
N ARG A 484 -10.92 -35.24 9.01
CA ARG A 484 -11.42 -36.57 9.37
C ARG A 484 -12.94 -36.57 9.55
N MET A 485 -13.45 -35.60 10.31
CA MET A 485 -14.88 -35.36 10.50
C MET A 485 -15.61 -35.16 9.18
N PHE A 486 -15.00 -34.39 8.27
CA PHE A 486 -15.52 -34.18 6.92
C PHE A 486 -15.61 -35.50 6.13
N ILE A 487 -14.52 -36.27 6.05
CA ILE A 487 -14.49 -37.53 5.30
C ILE A 487 -15.49 -38.54 5.88
N SER A 488 -15.59 -38.63 7.22
CA SER A 488 -16.56 -39.53 7.87
C SER A 488 -18.02 -39.15 7.66
N ALA A 489 -18.31 -37.94 7.17
CA ALA A 489 -19.68 -37.57 6.79
C ALA A 489 -20.07 -38.09 5.40
N TYR A 490 -19.11 -38.52 4.58
CA TYR A 490 -19.30 -39.02 3.21
C TYR A 490 -19.12 -40.54 3.07
N VAL A 491 -18.55 -41.20 4.09
CA VAL A 491 -18.28 -42.65 4.16
C VAL A 491 -19.02 -43.21 5.35
#